data_AF-A0A957NWS7-F1
#
_entry.id   AF-A0A957NWS7-F1
#
_cell.length_a   1.000
_cell.length_b   1.000
_cell.length_c   1.000
_cell.angle_alpha   90.00
_cell.angle_beta   90.00
_cell.angle_gamma   90.00
#
_symmetry.space_group_name_H-M   'P 1'
#
loop_
_entity.id
_entity.type
_entity.pdbx_description
1 polymer ?
#
loop_
_entity_poly.entity_id
_entity_poly.type
_entity_poly.pdbx_seq_one_letter_code
_entity_poly.pdbx_strand_id
1 'polypeptide(L)' 'MNYQEKSAQSVAKNITIRNIILFTALVNGLAWLGPVVGGDPTTPGLGLLIWGTAPTVAALLMKFLVRDDVSLGF' A
#
# COMPACT_ATOMS: atom_id res chain seq x y z
N MET A 1 22.84 15.52 18.02
CA MET A 1 22.19 14.27 17.58
C MET A 1 23.14 13.10 17.82
N ASN A 2 22.78 12.24 18.77
CA ASN A 2 23.54 11.08 19.24
C ASN A 2 23.48 9.93 18.20
N TYR A 3 24.48 9.04 18.20
CA TYR A 3 24.52 7.84 17.34
C TYR A 3 23.22 7.01 17.39
N GLN A 4 22.64 6.85 18.57
CA GLN A 4 21.37 6.15 18.78
C GLN A 4 20.22 6.81 18.02
N GLU A 5 20.13 8.15 18.05
CA GLU A 5 19.10 8.90 17.32
C GLU A 5 19.24 8.75 15.80
N LYS A 6 20.48 8.78 15.28
CA LYS A 6 20.75 8.56 13.85
C LYS A 6 20.37 7.15 13.42
N SER A 7 20.64 6.15 14.26
CA SER A 7 20.32 4.75 13.96
C SER A 7 18.80 4.51 13.93
N ALA A 8 18.06 5.04 14.91
CA ALA A 8 16.61 4.95 14.96
C ALA A 8 15.95 5.65 13.77
N GLN A 9 16.45 6.83 13.39
CA GLN A 9 15.97 7.57 12.22
C GLN A 9 16.22 6.80 10.92
N SER A 10 17.37 6.14 10.79
CA SER A 10 17.70 5.29 9.63
C SER A 10 16.74 4.10 9.51
N VAL A 11 16.48 3.40 10.61
CA VAL A 11 15.55 2.26 10.65
C VAL A 11 14.13 2.71 10.31
N ALA A 12 13.63 3.78 10.92
CA ALA A 12 12.31 4.32 10.65
C ALA A 12 12.15 4.74 9.18
N LYS A 13 13.19 5.35 8.59
CA LYS A 13 13.22 5.70 7.15
C LYS A 13 13.11 4.45 6.28
N ASN A 14 13.86 3.40 6.57
CA ASN A 14 13.84 2.16 5.78
C ASN A 14 12.47 1.47 5.84
N ILE A 15 11.84 1.42 7.03
CA ILE A 15 10.47 0.90 7.20
C ILE A 15 9.48 1.73 6.40
N THR A 16 9.61 3.06 6.42
CA THR A 16 8.73 3.97 5.68
C THR A 16 8.84 3.75 4.18
N ILE A 17 10.06 3.66 3.64
CA ILE A 17 10.31 3.40 2.22
C ILE A 17 9.72 2.05 1.80
N ARG A 18 9.96 0.99 2.59
CA ARG A 18 9.39 -0.33 2.34
C ARG A 18 7.86 -0.26 2.28
N ASN A 19 7.23 0.45 3.21
CA ASN A 19 5.79 0.58 3.23
C ASN A 19 5.29 1.35 1.99
N ILE A 20 5.92 2.44 1.59
CA ILE A 20 5.55 3.17 0.36
C ILE A 20 5.62 2.25 -0.87
N ILE A 21 6.66 1.44 -0.99
CA ILE A 21 6.83 0.50 -2.11
C ILE A 21 5.70 -0.53 -2.13
N LEU A 22 5.41 -1.15 -0.97
CA LEU A 22 4.34 -2.15 -0.85
C LEU A 22 2.96 -1.55 -1.17
N PHE A 23 2.66 -0.36 -0.64
CA PHE A 23 1.41 0.33 -0.94
C PHE A 23 1.28 0.62 -2.43
N THR A 24 2.34 1.14 -3.05
CA THR A 24 2.37 1.47 -4.48
C THR A 24 2.14 0.22 -5.34
N ALA A 25 2.76 -0.91 -4.99
CA ALA A 25 2.56 -2.17 -5.70
C ALA A 25 1.11 -2.67 -5.58
N LEU A 26 0.52 -2.60 -4.37
CA LEU A 26 -0.88 -2.99 -4.13
C LEU A 26 -1.86 -2.13 -4.93
N VAL A 27 -1.70 -0.80 -4.90
CA VAL A 27 -2.57 0.12 -5.64
C VAL A 27 -2.48 -0.16 -7.13
N ASN A 28 -1.27 -0.28 -7.68
CA ASN A 28 -1.10 -0.55 -9.11
C ASN A 28 -1.68 -1.90 -9.50
N GLY A 29 -1.45 -2.95 -8.70
CA GLY A 29 -2.04 -4.27 -8.95
C GLY A 29 -3.56 -4.24 -8.99
N LEU A 30 -4.19 -3.59 -8.01
CA LEU A 30 -5.66 -3.46 -7.94
C LEU A 30 -6.22 -2.58 -9.06
N ALA A 31 -5.56 -1.46 -9.37
CA ALA A 31 -5.96 -0.56 -10.44
C ALA A 31 -5.90 -1.25 -11.82
N TRP A 32 -4.91 -2.13 -12.04
CA TRP A 32 -4.81 -2.95 -13.25
C TRP A 32 -5.92 -3.99 -13.40
N LEU A 33 -6.54 -4.43 -12.29
CA LEU A 33 -7.69 -5.33 -12.38
C LEU A 33 -8.92 -4.61 -12.93
N GLY A 34 -9.05 -3.29 -12.75
CA GLY A 34 -10.20 -2.50 -13.19
C GLY A 34 -10.59 -2.76 -14.67
N PRO A 35 -9.68 -2.56 -15.63
CA PRO A 35 -9.95 -2.86 -17.04
C PRO A 35 -10.27 -4.34 -17.31
N VAL A 36 -9.65 -5.27 -16.59
CA VAL A 36 -9.87 -6.73 -16.74
C VAL A 36 -11.30 -7.11 -16.36
N VAL A 37 -11.92 -6.41 -15.40
CA VAL A 37 -13.32 -6.65 -14.97
C VAL A 37 -14.34 -5.79 -15.72
N GLY A 38 -13.96 -5.22 -16.87
CA GLY A 38 -14.86 -4.44 -17.73
C GLY A 38 -14.98 -2.97 -17.37
N GLY A 39 -13.95 -2.37 -16.78
CA GLY A 39 -13.85 -0.92 -16.60
C GLY A 39 -13.26 -0.25 -17.84
N ASP A 40 -14.12 0.27 -18.73
CA ASP A 40 -13.69 1.16 -19.82
C ASP A 40 -13.99 2.62 -19.40
N PRO A 41 -13.08 3.59 -19.60
CA PRO A 41 -13.35 5.01 -19.33
C PRO A 41 -14.57 5.58 -20.06
N THR A 42 -15.05 4.92 -21.13
CA THR A 42 -16.23 5.31 -21.90
C THR A 42 -17.52 4.62 -21.46
N THR A 43 -17.44 3.51 -20.72
CA THR A 43 -18.59 2.82 -20.12
C THR A 43 -18.29 2.51 -18.66
N PRO A 44 -18.84 3.30 -17.70
CA PRO A 44 -18.54 3.13 -16.29
C PRO A 44 -19.13 1.83 -15.73
N GLY A 45 -18.37 0.74 -15.89
CA GLY A 45 -18.65 -0.58 -15.31
C GLY A 45 -18.02 -0.77 -13.93
N LEU A 46 -18.22 -1.94 -13.33
CA LEU A 46 -17.65 -2.30 -12.02
C LEU A 46 -16.12 -2.12 -11.95
N GLY A 47 -15.42 -2.25 -13.08
CA GLY A 47 -13.99 -1.99 -13.16
C GLY A 47 -13.56 -0.56 -12.80
N LEU A 48 -14.44 0.43 -13.01
CA LEU A 48 -14.18 1.83 -12.64
C LEU A 48 -14.25 2.03 -11.12
N LEU A 49 -15.14 1.29 -10.43
CA LEU A 49 -15.18 1.24 -8.96
C LEU A 49 -13.94 0.55 -8.40
N ILE A 50 -13.49 -0.56 -9.00
CA ILE A 50 -12.28 -1.27 -8.59
C ILE A 50 -11.05 -0.35 -8.73
N TRP A 51 -10.95 0.36 -9.86
CA TRP A 51 -9.89 1.33 -10.09
C TRP A 51 -9.93 2.50 -9.09
N GLY A 52 -11.10 3.10 -8.87
CA GLY A 52 -11.26 4.25 -7.97
C GLY A 52 -11.09 3.91 -6.49
N THR A 53 -11.43 2.68 -6.08
CA THR A 53 -11.31 2.23 -4.69
C THR A 53 -9.99 1.53 -4.38
N ALA A 54 -9.15 1.26 -5.39
CA ALA A 54 -7.85 0.62 -5.24
C ALA A 54 -6.96 1.25 -4.15
N PRO A 55 -6.84 2.60 -4.02
CA PRO A 55 -6.06 3.22 -2.94
C PRO A 55 -6.59 2.89 -1.54
N THR A 56 -7.91 2.90 -1.36
CA THR A 56 -8.56 2.63 -0.08
C THR A 56 -8.41 1.16 0.31
N VAL A 57 -8.61 0.24 -0.64
CA VAL A 57 -8.44 -1.19 -0.42
C VAL A 57 -6.98 -1.51 -0.13
N ALA A 58 -6.03 -0.94 -0.88
CA ALA A 58 -4.60 -1.10 -0.61
C ALA A 58 -4.21 -0.59 0.78
N ALA A 59 -4.76 0.54 1.23
CA ALA A 59 -4.53 1.07 2.58
C ALA A 59 -5.08 0.14 3.67
N LEU A 60 -6.24 -0.47 3.45
CA LEU A 60 -6.81 -1.46 4.37
C LEU A 60 -5.97 -2.73 4.41
N LEU A 61 -5.54 -3.25 3.27
CA LEU A 61 -4.63 -4.42 3.20
C LEU A 61 -3.30 -4.13 3.90
N MET A 62 -2.73 -2.95 3.68
CA MET A 62 -1.57 -2.43 4.41
C MET A 62 -1.74 -2.50 5.93
N LYS A 63 -2.91 -2.09 6.42
CA LYS A 63 -3.22 -2.12 7.86
C LYS A 63 -3.19 -3.54 8.43
N PHE A 64 -3.53 -4.57 7.64
CA PHE A 64 -3.42 -5.96 8.06
C PHE A 64 -2.00 -6.49 7.92
N LEU A 65 -1.33 -6.24 6.79
CA LEU A 65 0.02 -6.73 6.51
C LEU A 65 1.10 -6.12 7.43
N VAL A 66 0.96 -4.84 7.78
CA VAL A 66 1.91 -4.16 8.67
C VAL A 66 1.66 -4.50 10.16
N ARG A 67 0.47 -5.01 10.51
CA ARG A 67 0.21 -5.50 11.87
C ARG A 67 1.06 -6.71 12.24
N ASP A 68 1.40 -7.56 11.27
CA ASP A 68 2.26 -8.73 11.51
C ASP A 68 3.69 -8.33 11.87
N ASP A 69 4.18 -7.18 11.41
CA ASP A 69 5.50 -6.65 11.81
C ASP A 69 5.50 -6.03 13.22
N VAL A 70 4.35 -5.56 13.73
CA VAL A 70 4.23 -5.02 15.10
C VAL A 70 4.10 -6.14 16.14
N SER A 71 3.85 -7.39 15.71
CA SER A 71 3.79 -8.55 16.59
C SER A 71 5.11 -9.30 16.78
N LEU A 72 6.24 -8.74 16.30
CA LEU A 72 7.57 -9.28 16.57
C LEU A 72 8.36 -8.35 17.50
N GLY A 73 8.13 -8.51 18.80
CA GLY A 73 9.09 -8.10 19.83
C GLY A 73 8.54 -7.22 20.95
N PHE A 74 7.68 -7.79 21.81
CA PHE A 74 7.93 -7.67 23.25
C PHE A 74 9.05 -8.65 23.62
#